data_AF-A0A286XLY6-F1
#
_entry.id   AF-A0A286XLY6-F1
#
_cell.length_a   1.000
_cell.length_b   1.000
_cell.length_c   1.000
_cell.angle_alpha   90.00
_cell.angle_beta   90.00
_cell.angle_gamma   90.00
#
_symmetry.space_group_name_H-M   'P 1'
#
loop_
_entity.id
_entity.type
_entity.pdbx_description
1 polymer ?
#
loop_
_entity_poly.entity_id
_entity_poly.type
_entity_poly.pdbx_seq_one_letter_code
_entity_poly.pdbx_strand_id
1 'polypeptide(L)'
;MKNHMLFWAVLAVFVKAVLVTAQNEEERTVLADNKCQCARVTSRVIRNPDNPVEDIVERHIRIIVPLNSRENISDPTSPLRTKFVYHLSDLCKKCDPVEVELDDQVVTATQSNLCEDDREPETCYTYDRNKCYTNVVPLSYGGKTKLVTAALTPDSCYPD
;
A
#
# COMPACT_ATOMS: atom_id res chain seq x y z
N MET A 1 25.26 4.11 49.63
CA MET A 1 25.43 3.16 48.49
C MET A 1 24.22 2.22 48.29
N LYS A 2 23.58 1.70 49.35
CA LYS A 2 22.47 0.73 49.24
C LYS A 2 21.18 1.27 48.57
N ASN A 3 20.81 2.53 48.83
CA ASN A 3 19.60 3.13 48.24
C ASN A 3 19.73 3.43 46.74
N HIS A 4 20.94 3.73 46.26
CA HIS A 4 21.18 4.01 44.84
C HIS A 4 21.10 2.74 43.99
N MET A 5 21.55 1.60 44.51
CA MET A 5 21.40 0.30 43.85
C MET A 5 19.95 -0.15 43.78
N LEU A 6 19.17 0.06 44.84
CA LEU A 6 17.72 -0.23 44.84
C LEU A 6 16.99 0.62 43.80
N PHE A 7 17.32 1.90 43.71
CA PHE A 7 16.72 2.80 42.71
C PHE A 7 17.04 2.36 41.28
N TRP A 8 18.29 1.95 41.02
CA TRP A 8 18.71 1.45 39.71
C TRP A 8 18.06 0.11 39.35
N ALA A 9 17.90 -0.78 40.33
CA ALA A 9 17.19 -2.05 40.12
C ALA A 9 15.71 -1.82 39.78
N VAL A 10 15.03 -0.92 40.51
CA VAL A 10 13.63 -0.56 40.24
C VAL A 10 13.50 0.13 38.87
N LEU A 11 14.40 1.05 38.54
CA LEU A 11 14.42 1.71 37.23
C LEU A 11 14.63 0.69 36.09
N ALA A 12 15.54 -0.27 36.26
CA ALA A 12 15.78 -1.31 35.26
C ALA A 12 14.56 -2.21 35.05
N VAL A 13 13.82 -2.53 36.11
CA VAL A 13 12.56 -3.30 36.03
C VAL A 13 11.48 -2.48 35.31
N PHE A 14 11.33 -1.19 35.64
CA PHE A 14 10.38 -0.31 34.94
C PHE A 14 10.72 -0.13 33.47
N VAL A 15 12.00 0.07 33.13
CA VAL A 15 12.45 0.20 31.73
C VAL A 15 12.19 -1.10 30.96
N LYS A 16 12.46 -2.27 31.55
CA LYS A 16 12.14 -3.56 30.93
C LYS A 16 10.63 -3.76 30.76
N ALA A 17 9.82 -3.41 31.75
CA ALA A 17 8.37 -3.53 31.65
C ALA A 17 7.81 -2.65 30.54
N VAL A 18 8.27 -1.39 30.43
CA VAL A 18 7.84 -0.47 29.37
C VAL A 18 8.27 -0.97 27.98
N LEU A 19 9.51 -1.47 27.83
CA LEU A 19 9.99 -2.05 26.57
C LEU A 19 9.17 -3.28 26.13
N VAL A 20 8.80 -4.14 27.07
CA VAL A 20 7.98 -5.34 26.78
C VAL A 20 6.55 -4.94 26.39
N THR A 21 5.98 -3.88 26.96
CA THR A 21 4.65 -3.40 26.57
C THR A 21 4.64 -2.66 25.23
N ALA A 22 5.73 -2.00 24.84
CA ALA A 22 5.83 -1.27 23.57
C ALA A 22 5.97 -2.20 22.35
N GLN A 23 6.57 -3.39 22.50
CA GLN A 23 6.75 -4.35 21.39
C GLN A 23 5.45 -5.03 20.94
N ASN A 24 4.37 -4.98 21.72
CA ASN A 24 3.15 -5.74 21.43
C ASN A 24 2.23 -5.10 20.37
N GLU A 25 2.47 -3.84 19.97
CA GLU A 25 1.72 -3.18 18.90
C GLU A 25 2.38 -3.35 17.51
N GLU A 26 3.63 -3.81 17.42
CA GLU A 26 4.46 -3.71 16.21
C GLU A 26 4.49 -4.95 15.28
N GLU A 27 4.06 -6.13 15.70
CA GLU A 27 4.14 -7.36 14.87
C GLU A 27 2.98 -7.52 13.87
N ARG A 28 2.70 -6.51 13.05
CA ARG A 28 1.78 -6.65 11.91
C ARG A 28 2.56 -6.67 10.60
N THR A 29 2.64 -7.82 9.96
CA THR A 29 3.29 -7.97 8.66
C THR A 29 2.37 -7.43 7.56
N VAL A 30 2.89 -6.53 6.73
CA VAL A 30 2.16 -6.04 5.55
C VAL A 30 2.20 -7.13 4.49
N LEU A 31 1.02 -7.59 4.05
CA LEU A 31 0.88 -8.58 2.98
C LEU A 31 0.67 -7.91 1.62
N ALA A 32 -0.10 -6.83 1.60
CA ALA A 32 -0.38 -6.05 0.40
C ALA A 32 -0.59 -4.57 0.74
N ASP A 33 -0.07 -3.69 -0.12
CA ASP A 33 -0.25 -2.23 -0.02
C ASP A 33 -0.54 -1.65 -1.41
N ASN A 34 -1.79 -1.78 -1.84
CA ASN A 34 -2.23 -1.36 -3.18
C ASN A 34 -2.57 0.14 -3.18
N LYS A 35 -1.78 0.95 -3.90
CA LYS A 35 -1.98 2.41 -4.03
C LYS A 35 -3.07 2.80 -5.03
N CYS A 36 -3.33 1.96 -6.01
CA CYS A 36 -4.31 2.19 -7.08
C CYS A 36 -5.75 2.12 -6.54
N GLN A 37 -6.04 1.16 -5.67
CA GLN A 37 -7.33 0.95 -4.99
C GLN A 37 -7.32 1.41 -3.52
N CYS A 38 -6.20 1.96 -3.03
CA CYS A 38 -6.02 2.42 -1.64
C CYS A 38 -6.45 1.39 -0.57
N ALA A 39 -6.00 0.15 -0.77
CA ALA A 39 -6.29 -0.96 0.11
C ALA A 39 -4.99 -1.51 0.72
N ARG A 40 -5.01 -1.77 2.03
CA ARG A 40 -3.87 -2.32 2.77
C ARG A 40 -4.30 -3.57 3.53
N VAL A 41 -3.58 -4.66 3.34
CA VAL A 41 -3.80 -5.94 4.02
C VAL A 41 -2.60 -6.23 4.92
N THR A 42 -2.86 -6.43 6.20
CA THR A 42 -1.85 -6.80 7.19
C THR A 42 -2.25 -8.09 7.90
N SER A 43 -1.28 -8.86 8.37
CA SER A 43 -1.49 -10.11 9.08
C SER A 43 -0.71 -10.14 10.39
N ARG A 44 -1.28 -10.78 11.40
CA ARG A 44 -0.63 -11.03 12.70
C ARG A 44 -0.96 -12.43 13.17
N VAL A 45 0.04 -13.14 13.67
CA VAL A 45 -0.17 -14.42 14.36
C VAL A 45 -0.22 -14.13 15.86
N ILE A 46 -1.32 -14.46 16.50
CA ILE A 46 -1.53 -14.36 17.94
C ILE A 46 -1.45 -15.77 18.49
N ARG A 47 -0.34 -16.05 19.19
CA ARG A 47 -0.13 -17.36 19.82
C ARG A 47 -1.02 -17.51 21.04
N ASN A 48 -1.64 -18.68 21.19
CA ASN A 48 -2.44 -18.97 22.36
C ASN A 48 -1.52 -19.36 23.53
N PRO A 49 -1.49 -18.61 24.64
CA PRO A 49 -0.66 -18.96 25.79
C PRO A 49 -1.13 -20.23 26.50
N ASP A 50 -2.42 -20.57 26.39
CA ASP A 50 -3.05 -21.65 27.15
C ASP A 50 -3.10 -22.98 26.38
N ASN A 51 -3.05 -22.94 25.03
CA ASN A 51 -3.05 -24.12 24.19
C ASN A 51 -1.99 -24.00 23.07
N PRO A 52 -0.83 -24.69 23.18
CA PRO A 52 0.26 -24.56 22.22
C PRO A 52 -0.02 -25.20 20.85
N VAL A 53 -1.16 -25.87 20.67
CA VAL A 53 -1.56 -26.50 19.40
C VAL A 53 -2.40 -25.56 18.54
N GLU A 54 -2.93 -24.47 19.12
CA GLU A 54 -3.87 -23.56 18.46
C GLU A 54 -3.32 -22.14 18.45
N ASP A 55 -3.19 -21.55 17.26
CA ASP A 55 -2.86 -20.14 17.08
C ASP A 55 -3.98 -19.42 16.33
N ILE A 56 -4.16 -18.13 16.61
CA ILE A 56 -5.10 -17.27 15.89
C ILE A 56 -4.32 -16.47 14.85
N VAL A 57 -4.70 -16.58 13.57
CA VAL A 57 -4.12 -15.75 12.50
C VAL A 57 -5.10 -14.65 12.13
N GLU A 58 -4.82 -13.44 12.59
CA GLU A 58 -5.60 -12.26 12.26
C GLU A 58 -5.20 -11.70 10.90
N ARG A 59 -6.21 -11.38 10.08
CA ARG A 59 -6.05 -10.62 8.84
C ARG A 59 -6.85 -9.33 8.94
N HIS A 60 -6.13 -8.22 8.90
CA HIS A 60 -6.73 -6.88 8.94
C HIS A 60 -6.68 -6.23 7.56
N ILE A 61 -7.84 -5.84 7.05
CA ILE A 61 -8.00 -5.22 5.73
C ILE A 61 -8.51 -3.80 5.92
N ARG A 62 -7.75 -2.82 5.45
CA ARG A 62 -8.11 -1.40 5.46
C ARG A 62 -8.36 -0.92 4.04
N ILE A 63 -9.55 -0.39 3.78
CA ILE A 63 -9.95 0.19 2.48
C ILE A 63 -10.31 1.66 2.71
N ILE A 64 -9.79 2.55 1.87
CA ILE A 64 -10.15 3.97 1.86
C ILE A 64 -10.97 4.23 0.60
N VAL A 65 -12.25 4.57 0.77
CA VAL A 65 -13.16 4.82 -0.36
C VAL A 65 -13.16 6.31 -0.73
N PRO A 66 -12.71 6.68 -1.95
CA PRO A 66 -12.72 8.07 -2.39
C PRO A 66 -14.11 8.47 -2.90
N LEU A 67 -14.86 9.21 -2.09
CA LEU A 67 -16.25 9.57 -2.39
C LEU A 67 -16.43 10.52 -3.60
N ASN A 68 -15.35 11.20 -4.01
CA ASN A 68 -15.35 12.16 -5.12
C ASN A 68 -14.48 11.71 -6.31
N SER A 69 -14.00 10.46 -6.32
CA SER A 69 -13.25 9.95 -7.47
C SER A 69 -14.15 9.74 -8.68
N ARG A 70 -13.57 9.91 -9.86
CA ARG A 70 -14.20 9.66 -11.15
C ARG A 70 -14.07 8.18 -11.53
N GLU A 71 -14.90 7.69 -12.45
CA GLU A 71 -14.76 6.32 -12.98
C GLU A 71 -13.42 6.12 -13.68
N ASN A 72 -13.04 7.07 -14.53
CA ASN A 72 -11.70 7.17 -15.09
C ASN A 72 -11.00 8.36 -14.44
N ILE A 73 -10.05 8.09 -13.54
CA ILE A 73 -9.35 9.15 -12.79
C ILE A 73 -8.49 10.06 -13.69
N SER A 74 -8.09 9.60 -14.88
CA SER A 74 -7.36 10.42 -15.84
C SER A 74 -8.28 11.33 -16.66
N ASP A 75 -9.58 11.01 -16.73
CA ASP A 75 -10.58 11.79 -17.42
C ASP A 75 -11.51 12.53 -16.43
N PRO A 76 -11.33 13.84 -16.22
CA PRO A 76 -12.14 14.62 -15.30
C PRO A 76 -13.60 14.78 -15.77
N THR A 77 -13.92 14.43 -17.01
CA THR A 77 -15.29 14.47 -17.54
C THR A 77 -16.10 13.21 -17.24
N SER A 78 -15.43 12.12 -16.85
CA SER A 78 -16.10 10.87 -16.50
C SER A 78 -17.02 11.03 -15.27
N PRO A 79 -18.08 10.21 -15.15
CA PRO A 79 -19.00 10.33 -14.02
C PRO A 79 -18.31 9.98 -12.69
N LEU A 80 -18.94 10.37 -11.58
CA LEU A 80 -18.47 9.97 -10.26
C LEU A 80 -18.63 8.47 -10.08
N ARG A 81 -17.60 7.82 -9.53
CA ARG A 81 -17.62 6.39 -9.24
C ARG A 81 -18.48 6.13 -8.02
N THR A 82 -19.48 5.26 -8.16
CA THR A 82 -20.38 4.84 -7.07
C THR A 82 -20.19 3.38 -6.65
N LYS A 83 -19.55 2.57 -7.50
CA LYS A 83 -19.28 1.16 -7.25
C LYS A 83 -17.78 0.89 -7.13
N PHE A 84 -17.39 0.28 -6.03
CA PHE A 84 -16.01 -0.11 -5.73
C PHE A 84 -15.98 -1.62 -5.47
N VAL A 85 -15.17 -2.35 -6.24
CA VAL A 85 -15.07 -3.81 -6.17
C VAL A 85 -13.62 -4.18 -5.90
N TYR A 86 -13.40 -4.93 -4.83
CA TYR A 86 -12.06 -5.32 -4.40
C TYR A 86 -11.96 -6.84 -4.41
N HIS A 87 -11.13 -7.38 -5.31
CA HIS A 87 -10.79 -8.78 -5.31
C HIS A 87 -9.47 -8.97 -4.57
N LEU A 88 -9.47 -9.82 -3.55
CA LEU A 88 -8.27 -10.03 -2.73
C LEU A 88 -7.12 -10.64 -3.56
N SER A 89 -7.42 -11.41 -4.60
CA SER A 89 -6.44 -11.92 -5.56
C SER A 89 -5.69 -10.80 -6.27
N ASP A 90 -6.40 -9.74 -6.64
CA ASP A 90 -5.85 -8.62 -7.41
C ASP A 90 -5.06 -7.68 -6.49
N LEU A 91 -5.53 -7.51 -5.25
CA LEU A 91 -4.80 -6.74 -4.23
C LEU A 91 -3.46 -7.38 -3.84
N CYS A 92 -3.40 -8.71 -3.79
CA CYS A 92 -2.23 -9.46 -3.30
C CYS A 92 -1.31 -9.97 -4.42
N LYS A 93 -1.60 -9.68 -5.69
CA LYS A 93 -0.75 -10.12 -6.80
C LYS A 93 0.61 -9.43 -6.74
N LYS A 94 1.66 -10.15 -7.11
CA LYS A 94 3.04 -9.65 -7.20
C LYS A 94 3.52 -9.79 -8.63
N CYS A 95 3.61 -8.65 -9.32
CA CYS A 95 3.98 -8.59 -10.73
C CYS A 95 5.46 -8.33 -10.95
N ASP A 96 6.17 -7.87 -9.91
CA ASP A 96 7.59 -7.62 -10.01
C ASP A 96 8.36 -8.95 -10.13
N PRO A 97 9.22 -9.10 -11.14
CA PRO A 97 10.07 -10.27 -11.25
C PRO A 97 11.05 -10.32 -10.09
N VAL A 98 11.45 -11.53 -9.70
CA VAL A 98 12.44 -11.75 -8.65
C VAL A 98 13.54 -12.68 -9.13
N GLU A 99 14.71 -12.50 -8.55
CA GLU A 99 15.84 -13.38 -8.76
C GLU A 99 15.78 -14.54 -7.77
N VAL A 100 15.96 -15.76 -8.29
CA VAL A 100 15.99 -16.99 -7.52
C VAL A 100 17.28 -17.73 -7.84
N GLU A 101 18.03 -18.10 -6.81
CA GLU A 101 19.23 -18.92 -6.93
C GLU A 101 18.85 -20.40 -6.99
N LEU A 102 19.23 -21.06 -8.07
CA LEU A 102 19.07 -22.50 -8.30
C LEU A 102 20.46 -23.09 -8.49
N ASP A 103 20.95 -23.76 -7.45
CA ASP A 103 22.32 -24.28 -7.35
C ASP A 103 23.36 -23.18 -7.66
N ASP A 104 24.03 -23.24 -8.81
CA ASP A 104 25.08 -22.30 -9.21
C ASP A 104 24.58 -21.20 -10.19
N GLN A 105 23.26 -21.05 -10.35
CA GLN A 105 22.66 -20.09 -11.31
C GLN A 105 21.61 -19.20 -10.67
N VAL A 106 21.67 -17.90 -10.98
CA VAL A 106 20.62 -16.93 -10.63
C VAL A 106 19.70 -16.77 -11.83
N VAL A 107 18.41 -17.07 -11.66
CA VAL A 107 17.38 -16.96 -12.69
C VAL A 107 16.33 -15.93 -12.30
N THR A 108 15.83 -15.19 -13.27
CA THR A 108 14.69 -14.28 -13.07
C THR A 108 13.38 -15.04 -13.25
N ALA A 109 12.52 -15.01 -12.22
CA ALA A 109 11.23 -15.69 -12.20
C ALA A 109 10.08 -14.70 -11.95
N THR A 110 8.91 -15.02 -12.49
CA THR A 110 7.65 -14.34 -12.18
C THR A 110 6.99 -15.00 -10.98
N GLN A 111 6.31 -14.21 -10.14
CA GLN A 111 5.61 -14.70 -8.93
C GLN A 111 4.10 -14.83 -9.09
N SER A 112 3.55 -14.40 -10.23
CA SER A 112 2.11 -14.36 -10.44
C SER A 112 1.73 -14.63 -11.89
N ASN A 113 0.65 -15.38 -12.06
CA ASN A 113 0.01 -15.65 -13.35
C ASN A 113 -1.06 -14.59 -13.69
N LEU A 114 -1.18 -13.52 -12.90
CA LEU A 114 -2.27 -12.51 -13.01
C LEU A 114 -1.79 -11.15 -13.53
N CYS A 115 -0.53 -11.07 -13.96
CA CYS A 115 0.17 -9.82 -14.24
C CYS A 115 0.40 -9.55 -15.72
N GLU A 116 -0.12 -10.39 -16.61
CA GLU A 116 0.05 -10.24 -18.06
C GLU A 116 -0.56 -8.94 -18.59
N ASP A 117 0.16 -8.31 -19.53
CA ASP A 117 -0.21 -7.10 -20.28
C ASP A 117 -1.46 -7.29 -21.16
N ASP A 118 -1.94 -8.53 -21.33
CA ASP A 118 -3.13 -8.89 -22.11
C ASP A 118 -4.46 -8.72 -21.35
N ARG A 119 -4.41 -8.32 -20.07
CA ARG A 119 -5.61 -7.98 -19.29
C ARG A 119 -5.84 -6.48 -19.30
N GLU A 120 -7.12 -6.10 -19.31
CA GLU A 120 -7.53 -4.71 -19.13
C GLU A 120 -6.77 -4.07 -17.96
N PRO A 121 -6.12 -2.91 -18.16
CA PRO A 121 -5.33 -2.27 -17.12
C PRO A 121 -6.17 -2.06 -15.88
N GLU A 122 -5.60 -2.34 -14.71
CA GLU A 122 -6.31 -2.19 -13.44
C GLU A 122 -6.90 -0.79 -13.31
N THR A 123 -8.21 -0.71 -13.16
CA THR A 123 -8.85 0.59 -12.98
C THR A 123 -8.58 1.12 -11.58
N CYS A 124 -7.82 2.21 -11.49
CA CYS A 124 -7.52 2.85 -10.23
C CYS A 124 -8.68 3.69 -9.69
N TYR A 125 -8.83 3.67 -8.37
CA TYR A 125 -9.85 4.43 -7.63
C TYR A 125 -9.25 5.70 -7.04
N THR A 126 -7.96 5.69 -6.74
CA THR A 126 -7.22 6.82 -6.17
C THR A 126 -6.01 7.18 -7.02
N TYR A 127 -5.61 8.45 -6.94
CA TYR A 127 -4.32 8.89 -7.47
C TYR A 127 -3.18 8.38 -6.59
N ASP A 128 -2.08 7.98 -7.22
CA ASP A 128 -0.81 7.76 -6.54
C ASP A 128 -0.11 9.09 -6.30
N ARG A 129 0.22 9.40 -5.04
CA ARG A 129 0.89 10.65 -4.65
C ARG A 129 2.25 10.82 -5.33
N ASN A 130 2.90 9.72 -5.72
CA ASN A 130 4.23 9.75 -6.32
C ASN A 130 4.20 9.71 -7.85
N LYS A 131 3.01 9.70 -8.48
CA LYS A 131 2.86 9.71 -9.94
C LYS A 131 2.20 11.00 -10.39
N CYS A 132 2.66 11.53 -11.52
CA CYS A 132 2.04 12.67 -12.18
C CYS A 132 0.87 12.19 -13.04
N TYR A 133 -0.30 12.80 -12.84
CA TYR A 133 -1.48 12.60 -13.70
C TYR A 133 -1.78 13.89 -14.45
N THR A 134 -1.95 13.80 -15.76
CA THR A 134 -2.21 14.95 -16.63
C THR A 134 -3.37 14.68 -17.57
N ASN A 135 -4.00 15.76 -18.05
CA ASN A 135 -4.96 15.70 -19.13
C ASN A 135 -4.63 16.74 -20.22
N VAL A 136 -5.05 16.49 -21.45
CA VAL A 136 -4.89 17.41 -22.58
C VAL A 136 -6.20 18.17 -22.79
N VAL A 137 -6.14 19.50 -22.69
CA VAL A 137 -7.29 20.39 -22.83
C VAL A 137 -7.13 21.26 -24.08
N PRO A 138 -8.12 21.29 -24.99
CA PRO A 138 -8.12 22.21 -26.12
C PRO A 138 -8.50 23.63 -25.66
N LEU A 139 -7.59 24.59 -25.83
CA LEU A 139 -7.80 25.99 -25.51
C LEU A 139 -7.75 26.85 -26.79
N SER A 140 -8.62 27.85 -26.90
CA SER A 140 -8.61 28.80 -28.03
C SER A 140 -7.69 29.98 -27.71
N TYR A 141 -6.73 30.25 -28.60
CA TYR A 141 -5.80 31.38 -28.48
C TYR A 141 -5.51 31.98 -29.84
N GLY A 142 -5.90 33.25 -30.06
CA GLY A 142 -5.68 33.96 -31.32
C GLY A 142 -6.39 33.31 -32.52
N GLY A 143 -7.59 32.76 -32.31
CA GLY A 143 -8.37 32.08 -33.36
C GLY A 143 -7.88 30.67 -33.72
N LYS A 144 -6.85 30.16 -33.04
CA LYS A 144 -6.35 28.79 -33.21
C LYS A 144 -6.63 27.97 -31.95
N THR A 145 -7.02 26.71 -32.13
CA THR A 145 -7.09 25.73 -31.03
C THR A 145 -5.69 25.21 -30.73
N LYS A 146 -5.25 25.32 -29.48
CA LYS A 146 -4.00 24.75 -28.96
C LYS A 146 -4.35 23.66 -27.96
N LEU A 147 -3.69 22.51 -28.10
CA LEU A 147 -3.76 21.44 -27.11
C LEU A 147 -2.74 21.75 -26.02
N VAL A 148 -3.21 21.90 -24.78
CA VAL A 148 -2.38 22.24 -23.62
C VAL A 148 -2.51 21.14 -22.59
N THR A 149 -1.37 20.70 -22.05
CA THR A 149 -1.33 19.72 -20.97
C THR A 149 -1.59 20.42 -19.63
N ALA A 150 -2.57 19.93 -18.88
CA ALA A 150 -2.93 20.39 -17.55
C ALA A 150 -2.65 19.28 -16.52
N ALA A 151 -2.03 19.64 -15.40
CA ALA A 151 -1.77 18.71 -14.30
C ALA A 151 -3.04 18.49 -13.47
N LEU A 152 -3.40 17.22 -13.24
CA LEU A 152 -4.46 16.82 -12.31
C LEU A 152 -3.93 16.70 -10.88
N THR A 153 -2.65 16.35 -10.72
CA THR A 153 -1.95 16.22 -9.44
C THR A 153 -0.70 17.12 -9.43
N PRO A 154 -0.83 18.43 -9.18
CA PRO A 154 0.25 19.40 -9.41
C PRO A 154 1.53 19.12 -8.60
N ASP A 155 1.39 18.68 -7.35
CA ASP A 155 2.52 18.44 -6.44
C ASP A 155 3.48 17.34 -6.95
N SER A 156 2.99 16.39 -7.76
CA SER A 156 3.79 15.29 -8.31
C SER A 156 4.25 15.52 -9.75
N CYS A 157 3.94 16.69 -10.34
CA CYS A 157 4.14 16.97 -11.77
C CYS A 157 5.21 18.05 -12.04
N TYR A 158 6.07 18.36 -11.07
CA TYR A 158 7.21 19.25 -11.30
C TYR A 158 8.26 18.53 -12.16
N PRO A 159 8.75 19.15 -13.24
CA PRO A 159 9.94 18.65 -13.93
C PRO A 159 11.16 18.85 -13.03
N ASP A 160 11.98 17.81 -12.88
CA ASP A 160 13.27 17.89 -12.20
C ASP A 160 14.26 18.80 -12.93
#